data_AF-A0A955TC98-F1
#
_entry.id   AF-A0A955TC98-F1
#
_cell.length_a   1.000
_cell.length_b   1.000
_cell.length_c   1.000
_cell.angle_alpha   90.00
_cell.angle_beta   90.00
_cell.angle_gamma   90.00
#
_symmetry.space_group_name_H-M   'P 1'
#
loop_
_entity.id
_entity.type
_entity.pdbx_description
1 polymer ?
#
loop_
_entity_poly.entity_id
_entity_poly.type
_entity_poly.pdbx_seq_one_letter_code
_entity_poly.pdbx_strand_id
1 'polypeptide(L)'
;MNLASSSLPLKSRISGLMTIRDHTFLYEFLDASSIVIDLGAHKGEFSKRIHNLFGCRCFGVEANPELAKALLENPAAAFYHFAISSQSETIVFHLADNPLASTTYDLEPSPFNRVSTVD
;
A
#
# COMPACT_ATOMS: atom_id res chain seq x y z
N MET A 1 1.04 -27.54 0.21
CA MET A 1 0.40 -26.82 1.34
C MET A 1 1.40 -25.83 1.89
N ASN A 2 1.10 -24.53 1.78
CA ASN A 2 1.97 -23.47 2.28
C ASN A 2 1.94 -23.49 3.82
N LEU A 3 3.11 -23.61 4.49
CA LEU A 3 3.25 -23.78 5.94
C LEU A 3 2.61 -22.63 6.76
N ALA A 4 2.39 -21.48 6.12
CA ALA A 4 1.71 -20.32 6.70
C ALA A 4 0.20 -20.50 6.91
N SER A 5 -0.44 -21.47 6.25
CA SER A 5 -1.91 -21.61 6.25
C SER A 5 -2.50 -22.10 7.57
N SER A 6 -1.72 -22.75 8.43
CA SER A 6 -2.20 -23.31 9.71
C SER A 6 -2.42 -22.25 10.79
N SER A 7 -1.76 -21.09 10.68
CA SER A 7 -1.88 -19.97 11.62
C SER A 7 -2.98 -18.97 11.24
N LEU A 8 -3.65 -19.18 10.10
CA LEU A 8 -4.73 -18.32 9.63
C LEU A 8 -6.06 -18.62 10.34
N PRO A 9 -6.93 -17.61 10.53
CA PRO A 9 -8.27 -17.82 11.08
C PRO A 9 -9.07 -18.84 10.28
N LEU A 10 -9.88 -19.66 10.96
CA LEU A 10 -10.66 -20.73 10.32
C LEU A 10 -11.57 -20.22 9.20
N LYS A 11 -12.20 -19.05 9.38
CA LYS A 11 -13.04 -18.42 8.35
C LYS A 11 -12.27 -18.14 7.06
N SER A 12 -11.04 -17.65 7.17
CA SER A 12 -10.17 -17.44 6.02
C SER A 12 -9.82 -18.76 5.36
N ARG A 13 -9.45 -19.78 6.15
CA ARG A 13 -9.10 -21.10 5.63
C ARG A 13 -10.23 -21.82 4.88
N ILE A 14 -11.48 -21.59 5.28
CA ILE A 14 -12.65 -22.17 4.60
C ILE A 14 -13.01 -21.40 3.33
N SER A 15 -12.92 -20.07 3.36
CA SER A 15 -13.33 -19.22 2.23
C SER A 15 -12.24 -18.96 1.20
N GLY A 16 -10.97 -19.16 1.55
CA GLY A 16 -9.82 -18.70 0.79
C GLY A 16 -9.60 -17.17 0.86
N LEU A 17 -10.48 -16.42 1.55
CA LEU A 17 -10.42 -14.97 1.64
C LEU A 17 -9.68 -14.50 2.89
N MET A 18 -8.87 -13.47 2.74
CA MET A 18 -8.23 -12.78 3.84
C MET A 18 -8.39 -11.28 3.71
N THR A 19 -8.54 -10.60 4.86
CA THR A 19 -8.58 -9.15 4.95
C THR A 19 -7.40 -8.64 5.78
N ILE A 20 -6.63 -7.70 5.22
CA ILE A 20 -5.54 -6.99 5.91
C ILE A 20 -5.68 -5.51 5.59
N ARG A 21 -5.74 -4.63 6.62
CA ARG A 21 -5.80 -3.15 6.46
C ARG A 21 -6.78 -2.75 5.34
N ASP A 22 -8.01 -3.26 5.44
CA ASP A 22 -9.13 -3.02 4.52
C ASP A 22 -9.00 -3.60 3.09
N HIS A 23 -7.91 -4.31 2.78
CA HIS A 23 -7.74 -5.05 1.54
C HIS A 23 -8.26 -6.48 1.70
N THR A 24 -9.18 -6.90 0.83
CA THR A 24 -9.70 -8.28 0.81
C THR A 24 -9.29 -9.00 -0.46
N PHE A 25 -8.70 -10.19 -0.32
CA PHE A 25 -8.12 -10.93 -1.44
C PHE A 25 -8.14 -12.45 -1.20
N LEU A 26 -7.94 -13.22 -2.27
CA LEU A 26 -7.78 -14.67 -2.22
C LEU A 26 -6.32 -15.01 -1.91
N TYR A 27 -6.04 -15.49 -0.70
CA TYR A 27 -4.66 -15.69 -0.25
C TYR A 27 -4.01 -16.95 -0.82
N GLU A 28 -4.80 -17.89 -1.33
CA GLU A 28 -4.31 -19.19 -1.83
C GLU A 28 -3.40 -19.06 -3.06
N PHE A 29 -3.44 -17.92 -3.75
CA PHE A 29 -2.57 -17.60 -4.87
C PHE A 29 -1.25 -16.95 -4.46
N LEU A 30 -1.03 -16.72 -3.16
CA LEU A 30 0.19 -16.08 -2.67
C LEU A 30 1.18 -17.11 -2.12
N ASP A 31 2.40 -16.98 -2.60
CA ASP A 31 3.58 -17.71 -2.11
C ASP A 31 4.84 -16.85 -2.22
N ALA A 32 5.98 -17.44 -1.85
CA ALA A 32 7.26 -16.74 -1.85
C ALA A 32 7.77 -16.36 -3.25
N SER A 33 7.18 -16.91 -4.32
CA SER A 33 7.50 -16.54 -5.71
C SER A 33 6.62 -15.39 -6.22
N SER A 34 5.57 -15.05 -5.49
CA SER A 34 4.63 -14.00 -5.85
C SER A 34 5.23 -12.60 -5.68
N ILE A 35 4.88 -11.71 -6.61
CA ILE A 35 5.20 -10.28 -6.54
C ILE A 35 3.92 -9.53 -6.18
N VAL A 36 3.99 -8.71 -5.14
CA VAL A 36 2.86 -7.88 -4.67
C VAL A 36 3.22 -6.41 -4.86
N ILE A 37 2.31 -5.69 -5.51
CA ILE A 37 2.40 -4.25 -5.75
C ILE A 37 1.31 -3.58 -4.91
N ASP A 38 1.71 -2.78 -3.92
CA ASP A 38 0.87 -2.10 -2.95
C ASP A 38 0.75 -0.62 -3.31
N LEU A 39 -0.39 -0.24 -3.90
CA LEU A 39 -0.64 1.10 -4.43
C LEU A 39 -1.39 1.93 -3.38
N GLY A 40 -0.73 2.94 -2.81
CA GLY A 40 -1.21 3.62 -1.61
C GLY A 40 -0.75 2.91 -0.35
N ALA A 41 0.55 2.62 -0.27
CA ALA A 41 1.14 1.77 0.77
C ALA A 41 1.00 2.35 2.19
N HIS A 42 0.68 3.63 2.35
CA HIS A 42 0.46 4.33 3.60
C HIS A 42 1.64 4.18 4.59
N LYS A 43 1.54 3.26 5.56
CA LYS A 43 2.60 2.94 6.53
C LYS A 43 3.29 1.60 6.25
N GLY A 44 2.99 0.97 5.11
CA GLY A 44 3.56 -0.28 4.64
C GLY A 44 3.07 -1.51 5.40
N GLU A 45 2.03 -1.37 6.22
CA GLU A 45 1.52 -2.42 7.11
C GLU A 45 0.98 -3.61 6.31
N PHE A 46 0.30 -3.36 5.19
CA PHE A 46 -0.18 -4.39 4.28
C PHE A 46 1.00 -5.16 3.68
N SER A 47 1.88 -4.47 2.95
CA SER A 47 3.11 -5.05 2.38
C SER A 47 3.92 -5.87 3.39
N LYS A 48 4.16 -5.33 4.59
CA LYS A 48 4.89 -6.04 5.66
C LYS A 48 4.16 -7.30 6.11
N ARG A 49 2.84 -7.25 6.24
CA ARG A 49 2.05 -8.41 6.67
C ARG A 49 2.02 -9.49 5.59
N ILE A 50 1.90 -9.12 4.32
CA ILE A 50 1.97 -10.03 3.18
C ILE A 50 3.33 -10.72 3.11
N HIS A 51 4.42 -9.95 3.16
CA HIS A 51 5.77 -10.48 3.19
C HIS A 51 5.97 -11.50 4.32
N ASN A 52 5.57 -11.14 5.54
CA ASN A 52 5.74 -12.00 6.71
C ASN A 52 4.90 -13.28 6.66
N LEU A 53 3.69 -13.22 6.09
CA LEU A 53 2.80 -14.38 6.03
C LEU A 53 3.16 -15.32 4.88
N PHE A 54 3.51 -14.79 3.71
CA PHE A 54 3.62 -15.58 2.49
C PHE A 54 5.01 -15.62 1.89
N GLY A 55 5.95 -14.83 2.41
CA GLY A 55 7.30 -14.68 1.85
C GLY A 55 7.35 -13.90 0.54
N CYS A 56 6.26 -13.23 0.15
CA CYS A 56 6.19 -12.51 -1.13
C CYS A 56 7.21 -11.39 -1.21
N ARG A 57 7.65 -11.08 -2.43
CA ARG A 57 8.40 -9.85 -2.71
C ARG A 57 7.42 -8.70 -2.88
N CYS A 58 7.51 -7.69 -2.02
CA CYS A 58 6.58 -6.57 -2.00
C CYS A 58 7.24 -5.28 -2.50
N PHE A 59 6.53 -4.54 -3.34
CA PHE A 59 6.85 -3.19 -3.76
C PHE A 59 5.71 -2.27 -3.38
N GLY A 60 5.98 -1.18 -2.68
CA GLY A 60 4.97 -0.23 -2.24
C GLY A 60 5.16 1.15 -2.88
N VAL A 61 4.06 1.79 -3.23
CA VAL A 61 4.03 3.17 -3.75
C VAL A 61 3.20 4.03 -2.81
N GLU A 62 3.76 5.14 -2.36
CA GLU A 62 3.07 6.11 -1.49
C GLU A 62 3.31 7.52 -1.99
N ALA A 63 2.24 8.31 -2.17
CA ALA A 63 2.31 9.65 -2.71
C ALA A 63 2.52 10.72 -1.63
N ASN A 64 2.03 10.48 -0.41
CA ASN A 64 2.17 11.40 0.70
C ASN A 64 3.62 11.49 1.16
N PRO A 65 4.28 12.66 1.05
CA PRO A 65 5.70 12.80 1.34
C PRO A 65 6.05 12.52 2.81
N GLU A 66 5.13 12.79 3.75
CA GLU A 66 5.36 12.53 5.17
C GLU A 66 5.39 11.03 5.46
N LEU A 67 4.51 10.27 4.81
CA LEU A 67 4.44 8.82 4.94
C LEU A 67 5.58 8.13 4.17
N ALA A 68 5.82 8.58 2.93
CA ALA A 68 6.87 8.05 2.07
C ALA A 68 8.26 8.18 2.72
N LYS A 69 8.53 9.30 3.40
CA LYS A 69 9.79 9.48 4.13
C LYS A 69 10.05 8.36 5.15
N ALA A 70 9.05 8.04 5.97
CA ALA A 70 9.17 6.97 6.97
C ALA A 70 9.26 5.56 6.33
N LEU A 71 8.63 5.37 5.16
CA LEU A 71 8.67 4.12 4.41
C LEU A 71 10.02 3.86 3.75
N LEU A 72 10.64 4.89 3.16
CA LEU A 72 11.92 4.76 2.46
C LEU A 72 13.07 4.37 3.40
N GLU A 73 12.92 4.63 4.70
CA GLU A 73 13.86 4.21 5.73
C GLU A 73 13.65 2.75 6.18
N ASN A 74 12.60 2.07 5.70
CA ASN A 74 12.22 0.72 6.14
C ASN A 74 12.80 -0.37 5.21
N PRO A 75 13.69 -1.26 5.71
CA PRO A 75 14.36 -2.27 4.88
C PRO A 75 13.47 -3.48 4.53
N ALA A 76 12.25 -3.58 5.05
CA ALA A 76 11.42 -4.77 4.89
C ALA A 76 10.79 -4.93 3.49
N ALA A 77 10.73 -3.86 2.70
CA ALA A 77 10.24 -3.87 1.32
C ALA A 77 10.83 -2.70 0.53
N ALA A 78 10.74 -2.76 -0.80
CA ALA A 78 11.11 -1.64 -1.65
C ALA A 78 9.92 -0.67 -1.75
N PHE A 79 10.08 0.53 -1.22
CA PHE A 79 9.08 1.59 -1.29
C PHE A 79 9.52 2.71 -2.23
N TYR A 80 8.54 3.36 -2.86
CA TYR A 80 8.76 4.47 -3.78
C TYR A 80 7.83 5.63 -3.45
N HIS A 81 8.35 6.86 -3.54
CA HIS A 81 7.58 8.09 -3.40
C HIS A 81 7.05 8.51 -4.78
N PHE A 82 5.92 7.92 -5.18
CA PHE A 82 5.25 8.20 -6.46
C PHE A 82 3.74 8.25 -6.26
N ALA A 83 3.04 8.90 -7.18
CA ALA A 83 1.60 8.73 -7.37
C ALA A 83 1.33 7.82 -8.57
N ILE A 84 0.28 7.01 -8.46
CA ILE A 84 -0.21 6.27 -9.62
C ILE A 84 -1.18 7.17 -10.37
N SER A 85 -0.81 7.53 -11.59
CA SER A 85 -1.59 8.40 -12.45
C SER A 85 -1.59 7.88 -13.89
N SER A 86 -2.40 8.50 -14.76
CA SER A 86 -2.38 8.20 -16.20
C SER A 86 -1.18 8.81 -16.94
N GLN A 87 -0.34 9.59 -16.24
CA GLN A 87 0.81 10.31 -16.77
C GLN A 87 2.05 10.05 -15.91
N SER A 88 3.24 10.17 -16.50
CA SER A 88 4.53 10.01 -15.80
C SER A 88 5.22 11.36 -15.68
N GLU A 89 4.50 12.32 -15.10
CA GLU A 89 4.93 13.69 -14.88
C GLU A 89 4.72 14.06 -13.42
N THR A 90 5.49 15.02 -12.92
CA THR A 90 5.25 15.60 -11.60
C THR A 90 3.88 16.28 -11.57
N ILE A 91 2.99 15.81 -10.68
CA ILE A 91 1.64 16.32 -10.52
C ILE A 91 1.42 16.99 -9.16
N VAL A 92 0.38 17.81 -9.09
CA VAL A 92 -0.10 18.39 -7.84
C VAL A 92 -0.74 17.29 -6.99
N PHE A 93 -0.35 17.24 -5.71
CA PHE A 93 -0.92 16.33 -4.73
C PHE A 93 -1.54 17.13 -3.58
N HIS A 94 -2.85 17.00 -3.44
CA HIS A 94 -3.63 17.63 -2.39
C HIS A 94 -3.66 16.72 -1.17
N LEU A 95 -3.01 17.18 -0.10
CA LEU A 95 -2.93 16.50 1.18
C LEU A 95 -4.17 16.85 2.03
N ALA A 96 -4.87 15.81 2.46
CA ALA A 96 -5.97 15.91 3.41
C ALA A 96 -5.49 15.63 4.84
N ASP A 97 -6.21 16.14 5.84
CA ASP A 97 -5.95 15.83 7.26
C ASP A 97 -6.05 14.34 7.56
N ASN A 98 -7.00 13.66 6.88
CA ASN A 98 -6.99 12.20 6.82
C ASN A 98 -6.04 11.77 5.69
N PRO A 99 -4.89 11.13 6.00
CA PRO A 99 -3.90 10.80 4.98
C PRO A 99 -4.42 9.84 3.91
N LEU A 100 -5.47 9.05 4.21
CA LEU A 100 -6.13 8.13 3.28
C LEU A 100 -7.07 8.84 2.29
N ALA A 101 -7.31 10.15 2.46
CA ALA A 101 -8.22 10.94 1.64
C ALA A 101 -7.50 11.99 0.76
N SER A 102 -6.17 11.90 0.65
CA SER A 102 -5.39 12.76 -0.23
C SER A 102 -5.66 12.43 -1.70
N THR A 103 -5.46 13.39 -2.60
CA THR A 103 -5.85 13.23 -4.00
C THR A 103 -4.95 13.97 -4.98
N THR A 104 -4.89 13.47 -6.20
CA THR A 104 -4.26 14.12 -7.36
C THR A 104 -5.26 14.86 -8.25
N TYR A 105 -6.56 14.79 -7.94
CA TYR A 105 -7.58 15.54 -8.66
C TYR A 105 -7.55 17.00 -8.27
N ASP A 106 -7.77 17.87 -9.26
CA ASP A 106 -7.97 19.29 -9.03
C ASP A 106 -9.14 19.49 -8.05
N LEU A 107 -8.84 20.12 -6.92
CA LEU A 107 -9.83 20.54 -5.94
C LEU A 107 -10.08 22.03 -6.07
N GLU A 108 -11.31 22.44 -5.76
CA GLU A 108 -11.61 23.86 -5.54
C GLU A 108 -10.64 24.43 -4.48
N PRO A 109 -10.06 25.63 -4.71
CA PRO A 109 -9.12 26.23 -3.78
C PRO A 109 -9.74 26.37 -2.39
N SER A 110 -9.15 25.67 -1.41
CA SER A 110 -9.54 25.74 -0.01
C SER A 110 -8.31 26.11 0.82
N PRO A 111 -8.42 27.05 1.78
CA PRO A 111 -7.31 27.41 2.66
C PRO A 111 -6.85 26.24 3.56
N PHE A 112 -7.63 25.15 3.61
CA PHE A 112 -7.32 23.95 4.37
C PHE A 112 -6.60 22.86 3.56
N ASN A 113 -6.49 23.02 2.24
CA ASN A 113 -5.83 22.03 1.40
C ASN A 113 -4.32 22.29 1.42
N ARG A 114 -3.58 21.41 2.10
CA ARG A 114 -2.12 21.38 1.97
C ARG A 114 -1.78 20.84 0.59
N VAL A 115 -0.78 21.42 -0.07
CA VAL A 115 -0.37 21.01 -1.41
C VAL A 115 1.08 20.59 -1.41
N SER A 116 1.38 19.48 -2.07
CA SER A 116 2.72 19.02 -2.40
C SER A 116 2.79 18.64 -3.87
N THR A 117 3.97 18.23 -4.33
CA THR A 117 4.15 17.63 -5.65
C THR A 117 4.69 16.21 -5.49
N VAL A 118 4.36 15.35 -6.45
CA VAL A 118 4.83 13.97 -6.49
C VAL A 118 4.97 13.54 -7.94
N ASP A 119 5.96 12.70 -8.21
CA ASP A 119 6.24 12.12 -9.52
C ASP A 119 5.29 10.96 -9.86
#